data_AF-A0A941GDN6-F1
#
_entry.id   AF-A0A941GDN6-F1
#
_cell.length_a   1.000
_cell.length_b   1.000
_cell.length_c   1.000
_cell.angle_alpha   90.00
_cell.angle_beta   90.00
_cell.angle_gamma   90.00
#
_symmetry.space_group_name_H-M   'P 1'
#
loop_
_entity.id
_entity.type
_entity.pdbx_description
1 polymer ?
#
loop_
_entity_poly.entity_id
_entity_poly.type
_entity_poly.pdbx_seq_one_letter_code
_entity_poly.pdbx_strand_id
1 'polypeptide(L)'
;MGEPKNTKKKRSKWMKYSIGLVVLLVVVSGSIGFYMHYMVKGSNDAFVAETKEGEVLDEMVGDSIDYSYWNKDKVITTMHKMTHQKVYATDKWGAVQMTEDRVEKLYEVVKNSSFSNKDILISILDKWKAGDFNSVDEDHNYFWQYQDGTVGKATGIMSEEDEQSFIESTFELYTKDAKE
;
A
#
# COMPACT_ATOMS: atom_id res chain seq x y z
N MET A 1 -26.46 -71.72 -22.47
CA MET A 1 -25.16 -71.04 -22.23
C MET A 1 -25.31 -69.58 -22.65
N GLY A 2 -25.36 -68.65 -21.69
CA GLY A 2 -25.36 -67.21 -21.98
C GLY A 2 -23.96 -66.65 -21.75
N GLU A 3 -23.46 -65.81 -22.67
CA GLU A 3 -22.19 -65.10 -22.51
C GLU A 3 -22.39 -63.61 -22.16
N PRO A 4 -21.46 -63.01 -21.40
CA PRO A 4 -21.69 -61.77 -20.66
C PRO A 4 -21.46 -60.49 -21.48
N LYS A 5 -22.32 -59.49 -21.26
CA LYS A 5 -22.17 -58.12 -21.77
C LYS A 5 -21.09 -57.37 -20.98
N ASN A 6 -20.01 -56.96 -21.64
CA ASN A 6 -18.95 -56.14 -21.05
C ASN A 6 -19.14 -54.65 -21.44
N THR A 7 -19.63 -53.83 -20.50
CA THR A 7 -19.81 -52.39 -20.67
C THR A 7 -18.53 -51.63 -20.30
N LYS A 8 -17.67 -51.37 -21.29
CA LYS A 8 -16.51 -50.48 -21.07
C LYS A 8 -16.93 -49.01 -21.09
N LYS A 9 -16.99 -48.40 -19.89
CA LYS A 9 -17.23 -46.98 -19.63
C LYS A 9 -16.19 -46.11 -20.36
N LYS A 10 -16.62 -45.33 -21.35
CA LYS A 10 -15.77 -44.45 -22.18
C LYS A 10 -15.25 -43.27 -21.33
N ARG A 11 -14.05 -43.40 -20.75
CA ARG A 11 -13.40 -42.28 -20.03
C ARG A 11 -12.92 -41.22 -21.02
N SER A 12 -13.47 -40.02 -20.88
CA SER A 12 -13.19 -38.83 -21.71
C SER A 12 -11.71 -38.45 -21.67
N LYS A 13 -11.06 -38.37 -22.85
CA LYS A 13 -9.66 -37.95 -23.03
C LYS A 13 -9.41 -36.47 -22.69
N TRP A 14 -10.46 -35.68 -22.44
CA TRP A 14 -10.36 -34.22 -22.24
C TRP A 14 -9.92 -33.80 -20.83
N MET A 15 -9.89 -34.72 -19.87
CA MET A 15 -9.57 -34.41 -18.46
C MET A 15 -8.06 -34.27 -18.16
N LYS A 16 -7.19 -34.51 -19.14
CA LYS A 16 -5.72 -34.39 -18.96
C LYS A 16 -5.16 -33.04 -19.38
N TYR A 17 -5.92 -32.26 -20.16
CA TYR A 17 -5.47 -30.96 -20.67
C TYR A 17 -5.86 -29.78 -19.78
N SER A 18 -6.66 -29.99 -18.74
CA SER A 18 -7.07 -28.95 -17.79
C SER A 18 -6.01 -28.62 -16.73
N ILE A 19 -5.17 -29.59 -16.32
CA ILE A 19 -4.17 -29.37 -15.27
C ILE A 19 -2.95 -28.60 -15.80
N GLY A 20 -2.48 -28.93 -17.01
CA GLY A 20 -1.34 -28.24 -17.63
C GLY A 20 -1.60 -26.76 -17.91
N LEU A 21 -2.86 -26.40 -18.26
CA LEU A 21 -3.27 -25.02 -18.49
C LEU A 21 -3.23 -24.18 -17.19
N VAL A 22 -3.66 -24.76 -16.07
CA VAL A 22 -3.66 -24.07 -14.76
C VAL A 22 -2.24 -23.82 -14.28
N VAL A 23 -1.32 -24.79 -14.42
CA VAL A 23 0.09 -24.60 -14.02
C VAL A 23 0.77 -23.52 -14.88
N LEU A 24 0.47 -23.48 -16.19
CA LEU A 24 1.06 -22.48 -17.08
C LEU A 24 0.50 -21.08 -16.80
N LEU A 25 -0.78 -20.96 -16.47
CA LEU A 25 -1.38 -19.69 -16.01
C LEU A 25 -0.78 -19.21 -14.69
N VAL A 26 -0.50 -20.09 -13.73
CA VAL A 26 0.13 -19.72 -12.44
C VAL A 26 1.58 -19.26 -12.64
N VAL A 27 2.33 -19.89 -13.55
CA VAL A 27 3.71 -19.46 -13.85
C VAL A 27 3.72 -18.12 -14.59
N VAL A 28 2.81 -17.91 -15.54
CA VAL A 28 2.68 -16.64 -16.27
C VAL A 28 2.15 -15.53 -15.35
N SER A 29 1.17 -15.79 -14.49
CA SER A 29 0.67 -14.80 -13.53
C SER A 29 1.71 -14.46 -12.47
N GLY A 30 2.48 -15.42 -11.98
CA GLY A 30 3.63 -15.17 -11.11
C GLY A 30 4.72 -14.35 -11.79
N SER A 31 4.99 -14.62 -13.07
CA SER A 31 5.94 -13.84 -13.88
C SER A 31 5.46 -12.41 -14.09
N ILE A 32 4.18 -12.19 -14.39
CA ILE A 32 3.57 -10.86 -14.58
C ILE A 32 3.52 -10.10 -13.27
N GLY A 33 3.10 -10.72 -12.16
CA GLY A 33 3.08 -10.09 -10.84
C GLY A 33 4.49 -9.70 -10.36
N PHE A 34 5.48 -10.54 -10.62
CA PHE A 34 6.89 -10.23 -10.35
C PHE A 34 7.44 -9.12 -11.25
N TYR A 35 7.07 -9.10 -12.54
CA TYR A 35 7.47 -8.05 -13.48
C TYR A 35 6.82 -6.70 -13.15
N MET A 36 5.55 -6.69 -12.72
CA MET A 36 4.85 -5.52 -12.17
C MET A 36 5.54 -5.01 -10.90
N HIS A 37 5.87 -5.89 -9.94
CA HIS A 37 6.63 -5.51 -8.74
C HIS A 37 8.00 -4.90 -9.09
N TYR A 38 8.67 -5.41 -10.13
CA TYR A 38 9.95 -4.85 -10.61
C TYR A 38 9.81 -3.51 -11.34
N MET A 39 8.73 -3.27 -12.09
CA MET A 39 8.50 -1.97 -12.74
C MET A 39 7.99 -0.90 -11.76
N VAL A 40 7.32 -1.29 -10.67
CA VAL A 40 6.98 -0.37 -9.57
C VAL A 40 8.23 0.09 -8.80
N LYS A 41 9.30 -0.70 -8.74
CA LYS A 41 10.61 -0.27 -8.18
C LYS A 41 11.39 0.71 -9.08
N GLY A 42 10.83 1.08 -10.23
CA GLY A 42 11.54 1.74 -11.33
C GLY A 42 11.12 3.19 -11.61
N SER A 43 10.87 4.02 -10.61
CA SER A 43 10.99 5.47 -10.76
C SER A 43 11.28 6.14 -9.40
N ASN A 44 12.45 6.75 -9.30
CA ASN A 44 12.85 7.62 -8.18
C ASN A 44 12.13 8.97 -8.25
N ASP A 45 10.84 8.97 -8.60
CA ASP A 45 10.10 10.21 -8.77
C ASP A 45 9.65 10.67 -7.39
N ALA A 46 10.35 11.71 -6.92
CA ALA A 46 10.06 12.43 -5.68
C ALA A 46 8.58 12.84 -5.66
N PHE A 47 7.77 12.06 -4.97
CA PHE A 47 6.37 12.40 -4.80
C PHE A 47 6.22 13.38 -3.64
N VAL A 48 6.27 14.68 -3.97
CA VAL A 48 5.97 15.76 -3.03
C VAL A 48 4.46 15.89 -2.95
N ALA A 49 3.92 15.47 -1.81
CA ALA A 49 2.54 15.77 -1.50
C ALA A 49 2.47 17.12 -0.77
N GLU A 50 1.87 18.10 -1.42
CA GLU A 50 1.64 19.44 -0.88
C GLU A 50 0.43 19.40 0.07
N THR A 51 0.56 20.01 1.26
CA THR A 51 -0.59 20.21 2.14
C THR A 51 -1.50 21.30 1.59
N LYS A 52 -2.73 21.43 2.11
CA LYS A 52 -3.57 22.63 1.84
C LYS A 52 -2.90 23.95 2.28
N GLU A 53 -1.79 23.85 3.02
CA GLU A 53 -1.02 24.95 3.58
C GLU A 53 0.34 25.13 2.87
N GLY A 54 0.59 24.39 1.77
CA GLY A 54 1.81 24.53 0.97
C GLY A 54 3.07 23.89 1.57
N GLU A 55 2.93 23.08 2.63
CA GLU A 55 4.08 22.41 3.24
C GLU A 55 4.49 21.19 2.42
N VAL A 56 5.70 21.25 1.84
CA VAL A 56 6.39 20.10 1.26
C VAL A 56 6.87 19.21 2.39
N LEU A 57 6.24 18.04 2.53
CA LEU A 57 6.45 17.21 3.71
C LEU A 57 7.60 16.23 3.66
N ASP A 58 8.33 16.08 2.55
CA ASP A 58 9.23 14.94 2.46
C ASP A 58 10.54 15.17 1.70
N GLU A 59 11.63 15.06 2.46
CA GLU A 59 12.99 14.83 1.99
C GLU A 59 13.47 13.43 2.46
N MET A 60 12.62 12.38 2.40
CA MET A 60 13.08 10.98 2.42
C MET A 60 13.58 10.52 1.03
N VAL A 61 14.12 11.46 0.23
CA VAL A 61 14.70 11.21 -1.09
C VAL A 61 16.19 10.89 -0.91
N GLY A 62 16.57 9.63 -1.14
CA GLY A 62 17.95 9.15 -1.00
C GLY A 62 18.12 8.02 0.02
N ASP A 63 19.33 7.45 0.07
CA ASP A 63 19.65 6.24 0.85
C ASP A 63 19.86 6.51 2.35
N SER A 64 20.08 7.76 2.75
CA SER A 64 20.40 8.14 4.14
C SER A 64 19.20 8.74 4.87
N ILE A 65 18.94 8.26 6.09
CA ILE A 65 17.95 8.85 7.01
C ILE A 65 18.63 9.94 7.86
N ASP A 66 18.17 11.18 7.74
CA ASP A 66 18.50 12.24 8.71
C ASP A 66 17.58 12.12 9.93
N TYR A 67 18.03 11.40 10.96
CA TYR A 67 17.27 11.23 12.20
C TYR A 67 17.00 12.56 12.94
N SER A 68 17.78 13.61 12.70
CA SER A 68 17.59 14.91 13.37
C SER A 68 16.37 15.67 12.85
N TYR A 69 15.99 15.40 11.59
CA TYR A 69 14.78 15.94 10.97
C TYR A 69 13.51 15.32 11.56
N TRP A 70 13.54 14.03 11.90
CA TRP A 70 12.36 13.25 12.26
C TRP A 70 12.02 13.31 13.76
N ASN A 71 11.19 14.29 14.13
CA ASN A 71 10.51 14.30 15.41
C ASN A 71 9.17 13.53 15.37
N LYS A 72 8.59 13.28 16.55
CA LYS A 72 7.35 12.51 16.72
C LYS A 72 6.18 13.07 15.88
N ASP A 73 6.00 14.39 15.87
CA ASP A 73 4.85 15.01 15.21
C ASP A 73 4.98 14.93 13.68
N LYS A 74 6.21 15.05 13.14
CA LYS A 74 6.48 14.81 11.71
C LYS A 74 6.20 13.38 11.31
N VAL A 75 6.63 12.40 12.11
CA VAL A 75 6.34 10.98 11.86
C VAL A 75 4.84 10.74 11.84
N ILE A 76 4.12 11.16 12.88
CA ILE A 76 2.67 10.97 12.99
C ILE A 76 1.94 11.65 11.83
N THR A 77 2.31 12.87 11.49
CA THR A 77 1.70 13.62 10.38
C THR A 77 1.93 12.91 9.04
N THR A 78 3.14 12.38 8.82
CA THR A 78 3.47 11.64 7.60
C THR A 78 2.69 10.34 7.52
N MET A 79 2.69 9.56 8.60
CA MET A 79 1.92 8.32 8.70
C MET A 79 0.41 8.56 8.51
N HIS A 80 -0.14 9.61 9.11
CA HIS A 80 -1.55 9.98 8.92
C HIS A 80 -1.87 10.26 7.46
N LYS A 81 -1.08 11.12 6.82
CA LYS A 81 -1.27 11.47 5.40
C LYS A 81 -1.06 10.29 4.46
N MET A 82 -0.22 9.31 4.83
CA MET A 82 -0.09 8.04 4.13
C MET A 82 -1.39 7.24 4.15
N THR A 83 -2.15 7.25 5.25
CA THR A 83 -3.43 6.51 5.31
C THR A 83 -4.53 7.11 4.42
N HIS A 84 -4.41 8.37 3.97
CA HIS A 84 -5.42 9.01 3.12
C HIS A 84 -5.69 8.26 1.81
N GLN A 85 -4.70 7.54 1.25
CA GLN A 85 -4.93 6.71 0.06
C GLN A 85 -5.69 5.40 0.33
N LYS A 86 -5.86 5.02 1.61
CA LYS A 86 -6.40 3.72 2.03
C LYS A 86 -7.82 3.80 2.65
N VAL A 87 -8.31 4.98 3.00
CA VAL A 87 -9.53 5.12 3.84
C VAL A 87 -10.58 6.03 3.20
N TYR A 88 -11.85 5.76 3.44
CA TYR A 88 -12.92 6.75 3.21
C TYR A 88 -12.97 7.71 4.39
N ALA A 89 -13.01 9.02 4.12
CA ALA A 89 -13.17 10.08 5.10
C ALA A 89 -13.88 11.27 4.43
N THR A 90 -14.65 12.05 5.20
CA THR A 90 -15.38 13.22 4.65
C THR A 90 -14.44 14.31 4.15
N ASP A 91 -13.28 14.44 4.79
CA ASP A 91 -12.24 15.41 4.46
C ASP A 91 -10.86 14.74 4.60
N LYS A 92 -9.95 15.06 3.67
CA LYS A 92 -8.54 14.65 3.70
C LYS A 92 -7.69 15.87 3.34
N TRP A 93 -6.71 16.21 4.17
CA TRP A 93 -5.88 17.40 3.97
C TRP A 93 -4.42 17.03 3.73
N GLY A 94 -3.96 17.30 2.51
CA GLY A 94 -2.72 16.75 1.99
C GLY A 94 -2.81 15.24 1.79
N ALA A 95 -1.75 14.68 1.27
CA ALA A 95 -1.53 13.24 1.19
C ALA A 95 -0.04 12.99 1.42
N VAL A 96 0.41 11.75 1.50
CA VAL A 96 1.81 11.34 1.30
C VAL A 96 1.68 9.95 0.70
N GLN A 97 2.36 9.63 -0.38
CA GLN A 97 2.21 8.30 -0.96
C GLN A 97 2.76 7.24 0.00
N MET A 98 1.95 6.23 0.31
CA MET A 98 2.38 5.06 1.08
C MET A 98 3.10 4.09 0.15
N THR A 99 4.44 4.17 0.12
CA THR A 99 5.32 3.23 -0.59
C THR A 99 6.00 2.29 0.40
N GLU A 100 6.39 1.09 -0.03
CA GLU A 100 7.12 0.12 0.80
C GLU A 100 8.38 0.76 1.41
N ASP A 101 9.18 1.46 0.59
CA ASP A 101 10.41 2.13 1.02
C ASP A 101 10.16 3.20 2.08
N ARG A 102 9.07 3.97 1.95
CA ARG A 102 8.73 5.01 2.93
C ARG A 102 8.27 4.40 4.25
N VAL A 103 7.48 3.33 4.20
CA VAL A 103 7.09 2.57 5.40
C VAL A 103 8.32 2.02 6.12
N GLU A 104 9.29 1.46 5.38
CA GLU A 104 10.54 0.93 5.97
C GLU A 104 11.38 2.04 6.61
N LYS A 105 11.54 3.19 5.94
CA LYS A 105 12.29 4.32 6.51
C LYS A 105 11.63 4.87 7.77
N LEU A 106 10.30 5.03 7.78
CA LEU A 106 9.57 5.45 8.98
C LEU A 106 9.68 4.42 10.10
N TYR A 107 9.68 3.13 9.77
CA TYR A 107 9.93 2.07 10.75
C TYR A 107 11.28 2.24 11.43
N GLU A 108 12.35 2.43 10.66
CA GLU A 108 13.69 2.64 11.22
C GLU A 108 13.81 3.95 12.01
N VAL A 109 13.16 5.04 11.57
CA VAL A 109 13.05 6.29 12.35
C VAL A 109 12.40 6.03 13.71
N VAL A 110 11.22 5.40 13.75
CA VAL A 110 10.49 5.15 14.99
C VAL A 110 11.27 4.19 15.89
N LYS A 111 11.84 3.13 15.32
CA LYS A 111 12.62 2.12 16.04
C LYS A 111 13.85 2.70 16.72
N ASN A 112 14.50 3.70 16.13
CA ASN A 112 15.66 4.37 16.72
C ASN A 112 15.29 5.62 17.55
N SER A 113 14.01 5.92 17.70
CA SER A 113 13.53 7.05 18.51
C SER A 113 13.30 6.71 19.98
N SER A 114 13.09 7.76 20.78
CA SER A 114 12.64 7.71 22.17
C SER A 114 11.19 8.23 22.33
N PHE A 115 10.34 8.06 21.32
CA PHE A 115 8.95 8.54 21.37
C PHE A 115 8.13 7.80 22.42
N SER A 116 7.27 8.53 23.13
CA SER A 116 6.42 7.95 24.18
C SER A 116 5.42 6.92 23.66
N ASN A 117 5.03 7.02 22.38
CA ASN A 117 4.10 6.13 21.70
C ASN A 117 4.79 5.18 20.70
N LYS A 118 6.11 4.99 20.83
CA LYS A 118 6.94 4.18 19.93
C LYS A 118 6.33 2.79 19.67
N ASP A 119 5.92 2.06 20.69
CA ASP A 119 5.41 0.69 20.53
C ASP A 119 4.13 0.64 19.68
N ILE A 120 3.26 1.64 19.82
CA ILE A 120 2.05 1.77 19.00
C ILE A 120 2.42 2.06 17.54
N LEU A 121 3.33 3.02 17.32
CA LEU A 121 3.79 3.38 15.98
C LEU A 121 4.48 2.20 15.27
N ILE A 122 5.32 1.45 15.99
CA ILE A 122 5.95 0.22 15.49
C ILE A 122 4.90 -0.83 15.14
N SER A 123 3.91 -1.05 16.00
CA SER A 123 2.85 -2.03 15.71
C SER A 123 2.03 -1.66 14.46
N ILE A 124 1.80 -0.37 14.21
CA ILE A 124 1.13 0.09 12.98
C ILE A 124 2.02 -0.14 11.76
N LEU A 125 3.30 0.28 11.84
CA LEU A 125 4.24 0.13 10.73
C LEU A 125 4.54 -1.34 10.40
N ASP A 126 4.60 -2.23 11.38
CA ASP A 126 4.77 -3.67 11.15
C ASP A 126 3.61 -4.27 10.35
N LYS A 127 2.36 -3.85 10.64
CA LYS A 127 1.20 -4.25 9.82
C LYS A 127 1.35 -3.76 8.38
N TRP A 128 1.69 -2.49 8.19
CA TRP A 128 1.84 -1.90 6.85
C TRP A 128 3.00 -2.54 6.07
N LYS A 129 4.12 -2.87 6.74
CA LYS A 129 5.24 -3.63 6.14
C LYS A 129 4.82 -5.02 5.68
N ALA A 130 3.90 -5.66 6.40
CA ALA A 130 3.33 -6.95 6.02
C ALA A 130 2.24 -6.85 4.94
N GLY A 131 1.91 -5.64 4.49
CA GLY A 131 0.78 -5.39 3.59
C GLY A 131 -0.59 -5.61 4.24
N ASP A 132 -0.65 -5.67 5.57
CA ASP A 132 -1.89 -5.83 6.32
C ASP A 132 -2.55 -4.46 6.55
N PHE A 133 -3.55 -4.16 5.73
CA PHE A 133 -4.34 -2.93 5.80
C PHE A 133 -5.76 -3.15 6.32
N ASN A 134 -6.05 -4.32 6.91
CA ASN A 134 -7.42 -4.69 7.33
C ASN A 134 -7.99 -3.80 8.45
N SER A 135 -7.15 -2.99 9.10
CA SER A 135 -7.55 -2.03 10.15
C SER A 135 -6.96 -0.63 9.90
N VAL A 136 -6.67 -0.28 8.64
CA VAL A 136 -5.97 0.98 8.32
C VAL A 136 -6.82 2.24 8.59
N ASP A 137 -8.14 2.09 8.66
CA ASP A 137 -9.07 3.13 9.13
C ASP A 137 -8.97 3.37 10.64
N GLU A 138 -8.74 2.32 11.43
CA GLU A 138 -8.40 2.46 12.85
C GLU A 138 -7.03 3.12 13.04
N ASP A 139 -6.04 2.75 12.21
CA ASP A 139 -4.71 3.37 12.23
C ASP A 139 -4.80 4.86 11.88
N HIS A 140 -5.55 5.21 10.83
CA HIS A 140 -5.88 6.60 10.50
C HIS A 140 -6.49 7.32 11.70
N ASN A 141 -7.49 6.70 12.34
CA ASN A 141 -8.24 7.31 13.42
C ASN A 141 -7.41 7.49 14.70
N TYR A 142 -6.39 6.65 14.93
CA TYR A 142 -5.39 6.87 15.96
C TYR A 142 -4.62 8.19 15.74
N PHE A 143 -4.14 8.43 14.51
CA PHE A 143 -3.43 9.68 14.20
C PHE A 143 -4.35 10.90 14.21
N TRP A 144 -5.55 10.76 13.65
CA TRP A 144 -6.59 11.79 13.70
C TRP A 144 -6.90 12.21 15.14
N GLN A 145 -7.02 11.24 16.05
CA GLN A 145 -7.24 11.52 17.47
C GLN A 145 -6.00 12.16 18.13
N TYR A 146 -4.79 11.71 17.78
CA TYR A 146 -3.55 12.32 18.29
C TYR A 146 -3.44 13.80 17.91
N GLN A 147 -3.95 14.17 16.74
CA GLN A 147 -3.93 15.54 16.21
C GLN A 147 -5.18 16.36 16.57
N ASP A 148 -5.96 15.92 17.56
CA ASP A 148 -7.20 16.60 17.99
C ASP A 148 -8.17 16.90 16.84
N GLY A 149 -8.26 15.97 15.87
CA GLY A 149 -9.10 16.12 14.69
C GLY A 149 -10.57 16.33 15.04
N THR A 150 -11.25 17.17 14.24
CA THR A 150 -12.69 17.46 14.39
C THR A 150 -13.50 17.08 13.16
N VAL A 151 -12.86 17.00 12.00
CA VAL A 151 -13.40 16.58 10.70
C VAL A 151 -12.46 15.57 10.05
N GLY A 152 -12.96 14.81 9.07
CA GLY A 152 -12.10 13.88 8.32
C GLY A 152 -11.77 12.58 9.06
N LYS A 153 -12.55 12.19 10.08
CA LYS A 153 -12.44 10.84 10.68
C LYS A 153 -12.75 9.78 9.61
N ALA A 154 -11.97 8.69 9.59
CA ALA A 154 -12.21 7.60 8.66
C ALA A 154 -13.50 6.84 9.00
N THR A 155 -14.27 6.51 7.97
CA THR A 155 -15.54 5.77 8.04
C THR A 155 -15.46 4.36 7.47
N GLY A 156 -14.30 3.98 6.93
CA GLY A 156 -14.03 2.65 6.40
C GLY A 156 -12.79 2.62 5.51
N ILE A 157 -12.49 1.45 4.97
CA ILE A 157 -11.34 1.17 4.12
C ILE A 157 -11.77 1.25 2.66
N MET A 158 -10.96 1.87 1.81
CA MET A 158 -11.19 1.97 0.37
C MET A 158 -11.10 0.60 -0.33
N SER A 159 -11.84 0.44 -1.42
CA SER A 159 -11.58 -0.67 -2.34
C SER A 159 -10.24 -0.46 -3.07
N GLU A 160 -9.72 -1.51 -3.69
CA GLU A 160 -8.49 -1.43 -4.50
C GLU A 160 -8.65 -0.44 -5.66
N GLU A 161 -9.84 -0.40 -6.29
CA GLU A 161 -10.12 0.52 -7.40
C GLU A 161 -10.16 1.99 -6.94
N ASP A 162 -10.72 2.25 -5.76
CA ASP A 162 -10.81 3.60 -5.20
C ASP A 162 -9.45 4.09 -4.71
N GLU A 163 -8.63 3.21 -4.12
CA GLU A 163 -7.24 3.50 -3.79
C GLU A 163 -6.46 3.86 -5.07
N GLN A 164 -6.56 3.03 -6.11
CA GLN A 164 -5.85 3.28 -7.37
C GLN A 164 -6.26 4.62 -7.97
N SER A 165 -7.56 4.92 -7.99
CA SER A 165 -8.08 6.21 -8.45
C SER A 165 -7.56 7.39 -7.61
N PHE A 166 -7.41 7.22 -6.29
CA PHE A 166 -6.81 8.22 -5.42
C PHE A 166 -5.32 8.45 -5.76
N ILE A 167 -4.56 7.37 -5.95
CA ILE A 167 -3.14 7.42 -6.31
C ILE A 167 -2.97 8.15 -7.65
N GLU A 168 -3.71 7.78 -8.68
CA GLU A 168 -3.61 8.40 -10.01
C GLU A 168 -3.95 9.89 -9.97
N SER A 169 -5.07 10.24 -9.34
CA SER A 169 -5.55 11.63 -9.29
C SER A 169 -4.72 12.53 -8.37
N THR A 170 -4.11 11.98 -7.32
CA THR A 170 -3.32 12.76 -6.37
C THR A 170 -1.85 12.80 -6.75
N PHE A 171 -1.32 11.69 -7.29
CA PHE A 171 0.11 11.48 -7.41
C PHE A 171 0.65 11.43 -8.85
N GLU A 172 -0.11 10.94 -9.83
CA GLU A 172 0.40 10.82 -11.20
C GLU A 172 0.28 12.13 -12.01
N LEU A 173 -0.72 12.97 -11.73
CA LEU A 173 -0.94 14.22 -12.45
C LEU A 173 0.23 15.22 -12.31
N TYR A 174 0.97 15.18 -11.22
CA TYR A 174 2.12 16.06 -10.99
C TYR A 174 3.37 15.70 -11.82
N THR A 175 3.41 14.52 -12.45
CA THR A 175 4.53 14.12 -13.32
C THR A 175 4.44 14.70 -14.74
N LYS A 176 3.25 15.13 -15.17
CA LYS A 176 3.06 15.73 -16.50
C LYS A 176 3.59 17.16 -16.61
N ASP A 177 3.46 17.94 -15.54
CA ASP A 177 3.84 19.37 -15.54
C ASP A 177 5.34 19.61 -15.35
N ALA A 178 6.13 18.55 -15.07
CA ALA A 178 7.59 18.62 -14.99
C ALA A 178 8.30 18.45 -16.36
N LYS A 179 7.55 18.43 -17.47
CA LYS A 179 8.08 18.23 -18.83
C LYS A 179 7.64 19.27 -19.87
N GLU A 180 7.11 20.43 -19.47
CA GLU A 180 6.89 21.57 -20.38
C GLU A 180 7.93 22.68 -20.20
#